data_AF-A0A133YXF2-F1
#
_entry.id   AF-A0A133YXF2-F1
#
_cell.length_a   1.000
_cell.length_b   1.000
_cell.length_c   1.000
_cell.angle_alpha   90.00
_cell.angle_beta   90.00
_cell.angle_gamma   90.00
#
_symmetry.space_group_name_H-M   'P 1'
#
loop_
_entity.id
_entity.type
_entity.pdbx_description
1 polymer ?
#
loop_
_entity_poly.entity_id
_entity_poly.type
_entity_poly.pdbx_seq_one_letter_code
_entity_poly.pdbx_strand_id
1 'polypeptide(L)'
;MSYIKKEKIEQIKEKADIVSVVSDHVSIKRSGKYYIGNCPFHSEKTPSFFLYPQTNTFHCFGCGKHGDSISFLMDIESLDYISAIKVLAEKFNIQLEYEYKNGDFRKVNLDKYYEFNSFVSKFYYKKMMENSIPKKYLLNRGISQKSINLFMLGYADNNWKSLYNELKFKNLDINIALELGLIIKTKNNDFIDRFRNRIIFPIFNKNKKIIGFGGRTIVNDKAKYLNSPESVIFKKGDNLYAIDKVLENNIRDKILIVEGYMDVISLYQNGVNYVVAGLGTAFTENQARLARCFSKDNIYLCYDGDNAGINATKKTASVFNKISISPNILTLPYGLDPDDYIKKFGLIEFNKLLKNSEDIYEFNYINLKKMKKDTVSVTDNAIFYEKILKFLFSITTSVLRDLYINKVSNEFGIEVESLKEDLSKFNKSQINNETNDKEDLKKEVKIENNLLTNNDKKLLVLGIILTMRCIDGMVMYFDKMNILMKDCELLDVFNYVYSNFQDNTITTPAMLISKFKNNINNIKLVEYVIKCYKQNINISSTDYSMLLDNAIINFEIRKVTLNIEKLKTMDLSDENVVKNLNLNIKRLMSLHKNLKNM
;
A
#
# COMPACT_ATOMS: atom_id res chain seq x y z
N MET A 1 -26.95 -0.80 6.35
CA MET A 1 -26.29 0.38 6.96
C MET A 1 -27.27 0.95 7.98
N SER A 2 -26.93 0.90 9.28
CA SER A 2 -27.79 1.41 10.36
C SER A 2 -27.51 2.88 10.60
N TYR A 3 -28.55 3.70 10.62
CA TYR A 3 -28.43 5.10 11.00
C TYR A 3 -28.90 5.24 12.44
N ILE A 4 -28.26 6.10 13.23
CA ILE A 4 -28.86 6.52 14.51
C ILE A 4 -30.17 7.22 14.15
N LYS A 5 -31.27 6.89 14.83
CA LYS A 5 -32.56 7.55 14.58
C LYS A 5 -32.37 9.07 14.63
N LYS A 6 -32.92 9.79 13.65
CA LYS A 6 -32.78 11.26 13.60
C LYS A 6 -33.25 11.91 14.90
N GLU A 7 -34.35 11.42 15.46
CA GLU A 7 -34.90 11.79 16.77
C GLU A 7 -33.85 11.75 17.90
N LYS A 8 -32.96 10.75 17.93
CA LYS A 8 -31.90 10.64 18.94
C LYS A 8 -30.74 11.58 18.65
N ILE A 9 -30.42 11.84 17.38
CA ILE A 9 -29.40 12.82 17.01
C ILE A 9 -29.85 14.23 17.43
N GLU A 10 -31.10 14.60 17.17
CA GLU A 10 -31.65 15.87 17.61
C GLU A 10 -31.78 15.94 19.14
N GLN A 11 -32.27 14.89 19.81
CA GLN A 11 -32.29 14.82 21.28
C GLN A 11 -30.89 15.00 21.91
N ILE A 12 -29.83 14.52 21.24
CA ILE A 12 -28.44 14.74 21.65
C ILE A 12 -28.02 16.19 21.43
N LYS A 13 -28.32 16.80 20.27
CA LYS A 13 -28.02 18.22 20.01
C LYS A 13 -28.74 19.17 20.98
N GLU A 14 -29.97 18.86 21.34
CA GLU A 14 -30.77 19.64 22.30
C GLU A 14 -30.21 19.56 23.73
N LYS A 15 -29.75 18.37 24.15
CA LYS A 15 -29.21 18.15 25.50
C LYS A 15 -27.72 18.46 25.65
N ALA A 16 -26.95 18.40 24.57
CA ALA A 16 -25.52 18.64 24.57
C ALA A 16 -25.19 20.13 24.67
N ASP A 17 -25.43 20.72 25.84
CA ASP A 17 -25.04 22.09 26.17
C ASP A 17 -23.54 22.31 25.96
N ILE A 18 -23.21 23.29 25.11
CA ILE A 18 -21.86 23.66 24.72
C ILE A 18 -21.02 24.09 25.93
N VAL A 19 -21.64 24.72 26.93
CA VAL A 19 -20.93 25.17 28.14
C VAL A 19 -20.47 23.94 28.94
N SER A 20 -21.38 23.00 29.20
CA SER A 20 -21.10 21.71 29.84
C SER A 20 -20.10 20.86 29.06
N VAL A 21 -20.21 20.77 27.74
CA VAL A 21 -19.29 19.97 26.91
C VAL A 21 -17.89 20.57 26.88
N VAL A 22 -17.75 21.89 26.72
CA VAL A 22 -16.42 22.54 26.70
C VAL A 22 -15.76 22.57 28.08
N SER A 23 -16.54 22.71 29.17
CA SER A 23 -16.01 22.83 30.55
C SER A 23 -15.20 21.62 31.01
N ASP A 24 -15.47 20.42 30.49
CA ASP A 24 -14.70 19.21 30.79
C ASP A 24 -13.24 19.30 30.30
N HIS A 25 -12.99 20.10 29.26
CA HIS A 25 -11.68 20.19 28.61
C HIS A 25 -10.97 21.53 28.86
N VAL A 26 -11.70 22.61 29.12
CA VAL A 26 -11.16 23.98 29.18
C VAL A 26 -11.82 24.80 30.28
N SER A 27 -11.01 25.50 31.08
CA SER A 27 -11.51 26.51 32.02
C SER A 27 -12.10 27.72 31.29
N ILE A 28 -13.41 27.89 31.40
CA ILE A 28 -14.18 29.03 30.87
C ILE A 28 -14.76 29.88 31.98
N LYS A 29 -14.95 31.18 31.72
CA LYS A 29 -15.56 32.14 32.66
C LYS A 29 -16.77 32.82 32.02
N ARG A 30 -17.83 33.05 32.79
CA ARG A 30 -19.02 33.76 32.30
C ARG A 30 -18.71 35.23 32.08
N SER A 31 -19.07 35.76 30.91
CA SER A 31 -18.92 37.17 30.52
C SER A 31 -20.24 37.66 29.90
N GLY A 32 -21.08 38.28 30.73
CA GLY A 32 -22.42 38.72 30.33
C GLY A 32 -23.31 37.57 29.84
N LYS A 33 -23.64 37.60 28.54
CA LYS A 33 -24.48 36.59 27.85
C LYS A 33 -23.68 35.39 27.30
N TYR A 34 -22.35 35.44 27.36
CA TYR A 34 -21.45 34.46 26.76
C TYR A 34 -20.54 33.83 27.83
N TYR A 35 -19.80 32.80 27.45
CA TYR A 35 -18.64 32.33 28.22
C TYR A 35 -17.37 32.55 27.40
N ILE A 36 -16.26 32.84 28.07
CA ILE A 36 -14.96 33.12 27.44
C ILE A 36 -13.85 32.30 28.10
N GLY A 37 -12.91 31.79 27.30
CA GLY A 37 -11.72 31.08 27.76
C GLY A 37 -10.58 31.15 26.74
N ASN A 38 -9.45 30.54 27.07
CA ASN A 38 -8.39 30.32 26.09
C ASN A 38 -8.78 29.17 25.18
N CYS A 39 -8.52 29.29 23.88
CA CYS A 39 -8.85 28.28 22.89
C CYS A 39 -8.02 27.00 23.08
N PRO A 40 -8.62 25.80 23.10
CA PRO A 40 -7.87 24.55 23.19
C PRO A 40 -7.20 24.15 21.87
N PHE A 41 -7.55 24.81 20.76
CA PHE A 41 -7.12 24.42 19.41
C PHE A 41 -5.90 25.19 18.89
N HIS A 42 -5.44 26.22 19.60
CA HIS A 42 -4.20 26.96 19.30
C HIS A 42 -3.66 27.62 20.57
N SER A 43 -2.37 27.92 20.62
CA SER A 43 -1.75 28.52 21.81
C SER A 43 -1.93 30.04 21.83
N GLU A 44 -2.55 30.56 22.89
CA GLU A 44 -2.76 31.99 23.11
C GLU A 44 -2.59 32.39 24.58
N LYS A 45 -2.31 33.67 24.84
CA LYS A 45 -2.22 34.24 26.20
C LYS A 45 -3.46 35.01 26.64
N THR A 46 -4.25 35.49 25.68
CA THR A 46 -5.48 36.26 25.90
C THR A 46 -6.67 35.42 25.46
N PRO A 47 -7.75 35.31 26.27
CA PRO A 47 -8.93 34.53 25.90
C PRO A 47 -9.57 35.00 24.58
N SER A 48 -9.58 34.15 23.54
CA SER A 48 -10.32 34.42 22.29
C SER A 48 -11.41 33.39 21.98
N PHE A 49 -11.62 32.41 22.86
CA PHE A 49 -12.62 31.35 22.70
C PHE A 49 -13.95 31.74 23.36
N PHE A 50 -14.98 31.99 22.56
CA PHE A 50 -16.30 32.41 23.02
C PHE A 50 -17.33 31.28 22.84
N LEU A 51 -18.12 31.02 23.88
CA LEU A 51 -19.29 30.15 23.82
C LEU A 51 -20.57 30.98 23.87
N TYR A 52 -21.55 30.56 23.09
CA TYR A 52 -22.84 31.22 22.88
C TYR A 52 -23.96 30.26 23.33
N PRO A 53 -24.36 30.28 24.61
CA PRO A 53 -25.34 29.31 25.14
C PRO A 53 -26.69 29.40 24.43
N GLN A 54 -27.09 30.61 24.00
CA GLN A 54 -28.37 30.84 23.31
C GLN A 54 -28.46 30.16 21.94
N THR A 55 -27.33 29.91 21.29
CA THR A 55 -27.23 29.26 19.97
C THR A 55 -26.59 27.88 20.03
N ASN A 56 -26.19 27.43 21.23
CA ASN A 56 -25.45 26.20 21.50
C ASN A 56 -24.16 26.02 20.67
N THR A 57 -23.43 27.12 20.43
CA THR A 57 -22.25 27.15 19.55
C THR A 57 -21.03 27.81 20.20
N PHE A 58 -19.85 27.60 19.60
CA PHE A 58 -18.61 28.29 19.92
C PHE A 58 -18.03 29.02 18.71
N HIS A 59 -17.23 30.06 18.97
CA HIS A 59 -16.37 30.73 17.99
C HIS A 59 -15.05 31.16 18.62
N CYS A 60 -13.93 30.91 17.94
CA CYS A 60 -12.60 31.37 18.32
C CYS A 60 -12.18 32.56 17.45
N PHE A 61 -11.98 33.73 18.06
CA PHE A 61 -11.52 34.91 17.31
C PHE A 61 -10.02 34.89 16.99
N GLY A 62 -9.20 34.09 17.70
CA GLY A 62 -7.78 33.94 17.40
C GLY A 62 -7.47 33.03 16.20
N CYS A 63 -8.20 31.90 16.06
CA CYS A 63 -7.93 30.91 15.00
C CYS A 63 -9.11 30.63 14.04
N GLY A 64 -10.23 31.34 14.17
CA GLY A 64 -11.41 31.24 13.29
C GLY A 64 -12.22 29.95 13.42
N LYS A 65 -11.84 29.01 14.28
CA LYS A 65 -12.63 27.79 14.52
C LYS A 65 -14.01 28.12 15.11
N HIS A 66 -15.05 27.49 14.59
CA HIS A 66 -16.41 27.60 15.08
C HIS A 66 -17.12 26.24 14.99
N GLY A 67 -18.21 26.07 15.72
CA GLY A 67 -18.99 24.83 15.69
C GLY A 67 -19.98 24.69 16.83
N ASP A 68 -20.58 23.50 16.92
CA ASP A 68 -21.44 23.05 18.01
C ASP A 68 -20.68 22.07 18.94
N SER A 69 -21.37 21.54 19.95
CA SER A 69 -20.82 20.57 20.92
C SER A 69 -20.30 19.28 20.27
N ILE A 70 -20.90 18.84 19.15
CA ILE A 70 -20.46 17.66 18.40
C ILE A 70 -19.15 17.98 17.68
N SER A 71 -19.10 19.11 16.97
CA SER A 71 -17.94 19.58 16.22
C SER A 71 -16.75 19.85 17.15
N PHE A 72 -17.00 20.39 18.35
CA PHE A 72 -16.00 20.56 19.40
C PHE A 72 -15.36 19.23 19.80
N LEU A 73 -16.16 18.20 20.09
CA LEU A 73 -15.65 16.87 20.45
C LEU A 73 -14.93 16.16 19.29
N MET A 74 -15.46 16.27 18.08
CA MET A 74 -14.80 15.76 16.88
C MET A 74 -13.39 16.35 16.71
N ASP A 75 -13.24 17.65 16.97
CA ASP A 75 -11.95 18.35 16.86
C ASP A 75 -11.00 18.09 18.04
N ILE A 76 -11.50 18.12 19.29
CA ILE A 76 -10.63 18.04 20.49
C ILE A 76 -10.21 16.59 20.80
N GLU A 77 -11.08 15.62 20.55
CA GLU A 77 -10.80 14.19 20.75
C GLU A 77 -10.44 13.46 19.44
N SER A 78 -10.42 14.16 18.29
CA SER A 78 -10.17 13.59 16.96
C SER A 78 -11.15 12.45 16.59
N LEU A 79 -12.42 12.62 16.98
CA LEU A 79 -13.48 11.63 16.74
C LEU A 79 -14.15 11.83 15.38
N ASP A 80 -14.58 10.72 14.78
CA ASP A 80 -15.59 10.79 13.72
C ASP A 80 -16.97 11.14 14.31
N TYR A 81 -17.88 11.64 13.47
CA TYR A 81 -19.21 12.11 13.87
C TYR A 81 -20.01 11.07 14.68
N ILE A 82 -19.95 9.78 14.32
CA ILE A 82 -20.68 8.73 15.03
C ILE A 82 -20.05 8.44 16.40
N SER A 83 -18.72 8.49 16.49
CA SER A 83 -18.00 8.37 17.76
C SER A 83 -18.29 9.57 18.70
N ALA A 84 -18.30 10.80 18.19
CA ALA A 84 -18.67 11.98 18.98
C ALA A 84 -20.11 11.95 19.49
N ILE A 85 -21.06 11.50 18.65
CA ILE A 85 -22.47 11.29 19.04
C ILE A 85 -22.58 10.24 20.16
N LYS A 86 -21.74 9.18 20.18
CA LYS A 86 -21.73 8.19 21.27
C LYS A 86 -21.23 8.76 22.60
N VAL A 87 -20.13 9.51 22.58
CA VAL A 87 -19.59 10.17 23.78
C VAL A 87 -20.63 11.11 24.40
N LEU A 88 -21.32 11.90 23.59
CA LEU A 88 -22.42 12.74 24.04
C LEU A 88 -23.62 11.93 24.55
N ALA A 89 -23.99 10.85 23.86
CA ALA A 89 -25.08 9.98 24.30
C ALA A 89 -24.82 9.38 25.69
N GLU A 90 -23.60 8.92 25.95
CA GLU A 90 -23.17 8.43 27.26
C GLU A 90 -23.16 9.56 28.31
N LYS A 91 -22.53 10.71 28.01
CA LYS A 91 -22.47 11.87 28.94
C LYS A 91 -23.86 12.36 29.37
N PHE A 92 -24.83 12.38 28.45
CA PHE A 92 -26.18 12.89 28.72
C PHE A 92 -27.22 11.80 29.02
N ASN A 93 -26.78 10.55 29.25
CA ASN A 93 -27.64 9.38 29.52
C ASN A 93 -28.78 9.20 28.49
N ILE A 94 -28.45 9.35 27.20
CA ILE A 94 -29.38 9.17 26.08
C ILE A 94 -29.13 7.80 25.45
N GLN A 95 -30.09 6.89 25.60
CA GLN A 95 -30.00 5.58 24.96
C GLN A 95 -30.12 5.72 23.42
N LEU A 96 -29.06 5.35 22.70
CA LEU A 96 -29.04 5.39 21.23
C LEU A 96 -29.93 4.30 20.63
N GLU A 97 -30.93 4.74 19.88
CA GLU A 97 -31.75 3.90 19.01
C GLU A 97 -31.29 4.03 17.55
N TYR A 98 -31.42 2.94 16.80
CA TYR A 98 -30.96 2.84 15.41
C TYR A 98 -32.12 2.46 14.50
N GLU A 99 -32.22 3.16 13.38
CA GLU A 99 -33.09 2.82 12.27
C GLU A 99 -32.37 1.86 11.32
N TYR A 100 -33.08 0.81 10.92
CA TYR A 100 -32.61 -0.20 9.98
C TYR A 100 -33.44 -0.09 8.71
N LYS A 101 -32.79 0.06 7.55
CA LYS A 101 -33.48 -0.24 6.29
C LYS A 101 -33.80 -1.73 6.27
N ASN A 102 -35.07 -2.07 6.07
CA ASN A 102 -35.49 -3.44 5.84
C ASN A 102 -34.75 -3.98 4.60
N GLY A 103 -34.01 -5.07 4.79
CA GLY A 103 -33.09 -5.58 3.79
C GLY A 103 -31.64 -5.59 4.28
N ASP A 104 -31.23 -6.79 4.66
CA ASP A 104 -29.87 -7.30 4.67
C ASP A 104 -28.93 -7.13 5.90
N PHE A 105 -28.36 -8.28 6.24
CA PHE A 105 -27.33 -8.62 7.23
C PHE A 105 -27.58 -8.35 8.74
N ARG A 106 -27.58 -9.47 9.46
CA ARG A 106 -27.41 -9.61 10.92
C ARG A 106 -26.31 -8.67 11.40
N LYS A 107 -26.57 -7.93 12.49
CA LYS A 107 -25.58 -7.09 13.17
C LYS A 107 -24.44 -7.98 13.69
N VAL A 108 -23.36 -8.07 12.92
CA VAL A 108 -22.14 -8.81 13.28
C VAL A 108 -21.57 -8.11 14.51
N ASN A 109 -21.76 -8.71 15.69
CA ASN A 109 -21.17 -8.20 16.92
C ASN A 109 -19.65 -8.29 16.81
N LEU A 110 -18.97 -7.19 16.49
CA LEU A 110 -17.52 -7.17 16.28
C LEU A 110 -16.73 -7.47 17.55
N ASP A 111 -17.31 -7.22 18.73
CA ASP A 111 -16.66 -7.48 20.01
C ASP A 111 -16.33 -8.95 20.20
N LYS A 112 -17.19 -9.87 19.73
CA LYS A 112 -16.90 -11.32 19.76
C LYS A 112 -15.63 -11.67 18.97
N TYR A 113 -15.31 -10.95 17.88
CA TYR A 113 -14.11 -11.18 17.08
C TYR A 113 -12.87 -10.58 17.75
N TYR A 114 -12.99 -9.40 18.37
CA TYR A 114 -11.91 -8.81 19.15
C TYR A 114 -11.56 -9.64 20.39
N GLU A 115 -12.57 -10.19 21.07
CA GLU A 115 -12.40 -11.14 22.18
C GLU A 115 -11.74 -12.44 21.72
N PHE A 116 -12.17 -12.99 20.58
CA PHE A 116 -11.57 -14.19 19.98
C PHE A 116 -10.08 -13.96 19.68
N ASN A 117 -9.73 -12.86 19.01
CA ASN A 117 -8.33 -12.49 18.78
C ASN A 117 -7.56 -12.24 20.07
N SER A 118 -8.18 -11.66 21.10
CA SER A 118 -7.55 -11.49 22.42
C SER A 118 -7.22 -12.83 23.07
N PHE A 119 -8.13 -13.81 22.99
CA PHE A 119 -7.88 -15.19 23.43
C PHE A 119 -6.71 -15.82 22.66
N VAL A 120 -6.74 -15.75 21.32
CA VAL A 120 -5.69 -16.35 20.48
C VAL A 120 -4.32 -15.68 20.67
N SER A 121 -4.27 -14.37 20.91
CA SER A 121 -3.04 -13.67 21.25
C SER A 121 -2.48 -14.13 22.60
N LYS A 122 -3.33 -14.36 23.62
CA LYS A 122 -2.92 -14.91 24.92
C LYS A 122 -2.42 -16.35 24.78
N PHE A 123 -3.04 -17.17 23.92
CA PHE A 123 -2.57 -18.51 23.60
C PHE A 123 -1.16 -18.50 22.99
N TYR A 124 -0.92 -17.70 21.94
CA TYR A 124 0.41 -17.60 21.34
C TYR A 124 1.45 -16.99 22.29
N TYR A 125 1.07 -16.02 23.13
CA TYR A 125 1.95 -15.47 24.16
C TYR A 125 2.34 -16.52 25.22
N LYS A 126 1.38 -17.33 25.67
CA LYS A 126 1.64 -18.47 26.56
C LYS A 126 2.64 -19.45 25.92
N LYS A 127 2.43 -19.84 24.66
CA LYS A 127 3.34 -20.70 23.90
C LYS A 127 4.75 -20.10 23.73
N MET A 128 4.87 -18.78 23.58
CA MET A 128 6.17 -18.08 23.63
C MET A 128 6.80 -18.22 25.02
N MET A 129 6.04 -18.05 26.11
CA MET A 129 6.56 -18.15 27.47
C MET A 129 6.99 -19.57 27.86
N GLU A 130 6.34 -20.61 27.31
CA GLU A 130 6.67 -22.01 27.56
C GLU A 130 7.87 -22.53 26.77
N ASN A 131 8.25 -21.89 25.65
CA ASN A 131 9.29 -22.39 24.76
C ASN A 131 10.55 -21.51 24.75
N SER A 132 11.73 -22.10 25.03
CA SER A 132 13.00 -21.37 25.03
C SER A 132 13.56 -21.05 23.64
N ILE A 133 13.19 -21.82 22.60
CA ILE A 133 13.69 -21.67 21.23
C ILE A 133 13.28 -20.32 20.59
N PRO A 134 11.98 -19.93 20.53
CA PRO A 134 11.57 -18.66 19.94
C PRO A 134 12.08 -17.45 20.74
N LYS A 135 12.21 -17.58 22.08
CA LYS A 135 12.85 -16.55 22.91
C LYS A 135 14.32 -16.38 22.55
N LYS A 136 15.10 -17.46 22.48
CA LYS A 136 16.51 -17.42 22.07
C LYS A 136 16.67 -16.84 20.67
N TYR A 137 15.79 -17.17 19.72
CA TYR A 137 15.76 -16.54 18.40
C TYR A 137 15.61 -15.02 18.49
N LEU A 138 14.64 -14.52 19.27
CA LEU A 138 14.40 -13.07 19.42
C LEU A 138 15.52 -12.36 20.19
N LEU A 139 16.06 -12.98 21.24
CA LEU A 139 17.20 -12.45 22.00
C LEU A 139 18.47 -12.38 21.14
N ASN A 140 18.75 -13.40 20.32
CA ASN A 140 19.83 -13.37 19.33
C ASN A 140 19.60 -12.34 18.21
N ARG A 141 18.35 -11.94 17.98
CA ARG A 141 17.97 -10.79 17.13
C ARG A 141 18.01 -9.46 17.89
N GLY A 142 18.51 -9.42 19.12
CA GLY A 142 18.60 -8.20 19.94
C GLY A 142 17.27 -7.67 20.45
N ILE A 143 16.18 -8.44 20.39
CA ILE A 143 14.86 -8.04 20.91
C ILE A 143 14.78 -8.42 22.39
N SER A 144 14.70 -7.42 23.27
CA SER A 144 14.71 -7.64 24.72
C SER A 144 13.46 -8.38 25.23
N GLN A 145 13.55 -9.06 26.38
CA GLN A 145 12.37 -9.65 27.04
C GLN A 145 11.31 -8.60 27.42
N LYS A 146 11.71 -7.35 27.71
CA LYS A 146 10.79 -6.23 27.91
C LYS A 146 9.98 -5.96 26.64
N SER A 147 10.64 -5.97 25.47
CA SER A 147 10.01 -5.79 24.15
C SER A 147 9.07 -6.96 23.80
N ILE A 148 9.49 -8.21 24.08
CA ILE A 148 8.65 -9.42 23.91
C ILE A 148 7.34 -9.28 24.71
N ASN A 149 7.42 -8.82 25.95
CA ASN A 149 6.25 -8.62 26.81
C ASN A 149 5.38 -7.44 26.33
N LEU A 150 6.00 -6.28 26.04
CA LEU A 150 5.31 -5.05 25.68
C LEU A 150 4.51 -5.14 24.38
N PHE A 151 5.08 -5.82 23.37
CA PHE A 151 4.41 -6.07 22.08
C PHE A 151 3.58 -7.37 22.08
N MET A 152 3.47 -8.05 23.24
CA MET A 152 2.77 -9.33 23.41
C MET A 152 3.19 -10.39 22.37
N LEU A 153 4.49 -10.46 22.05
CA LEU A 153 4.99 -11.35 21.00
C LEU A 153 4.73 -12.82 21.36
N GLY A 154 4.08 -13.52 20.45
CA GLY A 154 3.67 -14.91 20.61
C GLY A 154 4.51 -15.88 19.79
N TYR A 155 4.24 -17.18 19.95
CA TYR A 155 4.82 -18.24 19.15
C TYR A 155 3.76 -19.22 18.70
N ALA A 156 3.68 -19.47 17.39
CA ALA A 156 2.98 -20.59 16.82
C ALA A 156 3.98 -21.74 16.59
N ASP A 157 3.77 -22.86 17.28
CA ASP A 157 4.66 -24.02 17.22
C ASP A 157 4.56 -24.81 15.90
N ASN A 158 5.26 -25.95 15.82
CA ASN A 158 5.34 -26.77 14.61
C ASN A 158 4.11 -27.68 14.40
N ASN A 159 3.19 -27.75 15.36
CA ASN A 159 2.02 -28.61 15.27
C ASN A 159 1.03 -28.03 14.24
N TRP A 160 0.37 -28.91 13.49
CA TRP A 160 -0.64 -28.52 12.51
C TRP A 160 -1.97 -28.08 13.14
N LYS A 161 -2.22 -28.38 14.43
CA LYS A 161 -3.52 -28.16 15.09
C LYS A 161 -3.42 -27.64 16.54
N SER A 162 -2.31 -27.00 16.91
CA SER A 162 -2.10 -26.48 18.26
C SER A 162 -3.21 -25.49 18.67
N LEU A 163 -3.52 -24.50 17.83
CA LEU A 163 -4.59 -23.55 18.07
C LEU A 163 -5.96 -24.20 17.90
N TYR A 164 -6.20 -24.94 16.80
CA TYR A 164 -7.48 -25.60 16.56
C TYR A 164 -7.92 -26.52 17.71
N ASN A 165 -6.99 -27.28 18.31
CA ASN A 165 -7.29 -28.15 19.44
C ASN A 165 -7.60 -27.36 20.72
N GLU A 166 -6.89 -26.26 20.99
CA GLU A 166 -7.21 -25.36 22.13
C GLU A 166 -8.60 -24.72 21.93
N LEU A 167 -8.92 -24.21 20.73
CA LEU A 167 -10.23 -23.64 20.42
C LEU A 167 -11.36 -24.64 20.65
N LYS A 168 -11.18 -25.90 20.21
CA LYS A 168 -12.13 -26.98 20.49
C LYS A 168 -12.24 -27.31 21.98
N PHE A 169 -11.11 -27.42 22.69
CA PHE A 169 -11.09 -27.70 24.13
C PHE A 169 -11.79 -26.61 24.95
N LYS A 170 -11.72 -25.34 24.50
CA LYS A 170 -12.44 -24.21 25.10
C LYS A 170 -13.87 -24.01 24.57
N ASN A 171 -14.36 -24.91 23.72
CA ASN A 171 -15.69 -24.83 23.10
C ASN A 171 -15.97 -23.49 22.39
N LEU A 172 -14.95 -22.94 21.71
CA LEU A 172 -15.04 -21.69 20.96
C LEU A 172 -15.53 -21.93 19.52
N ASP A 173 -16.28 -20.97 18.97
CA ASP A 173 -16.85 -21.07 17.62
C ASP A 173 -15.75 -21.09 16.53
N ILE A 174 -15.55 -22.27 15.96
CA ILE A 174 -14.57 -22.56 14.90
C ILE A 174 -14.83 -21.73 13.64
N ASN A 175 -16.07 -21.29 13.39
CA ASN A 175 -16.38 -20.43 12.24
C ASN A 175 -15.74 -19.05 12.38
N ILE A 176 -15.67 -18.49 13.60
CA ILE A 176 -14.97 -17.22 13.85
C ILE A 176 -13.47 -17.38 13.55
N ALA A 177 -12.86 -18.51 13.89
CA ALA A 177 -11.46 -18.78 13.54
C ALA A 177 -11.21 -18.88 12.03
N LEU A 178 -12.19 -19.37 11.25
CA LEU A 178 -12.14 -19.38 9.78
C LEU A 178 -12.32 -17.97 9.20
N GLU A 179 -13.31 -17.21 9.67
CA GLU A 179 -13.59 -15.83 9.24
C GLU A 179 -12.45 -14.86 9.55
N LEU A 180 -11.70 -15.09 10.63
CA LEU A 180 -10.48 -14.37 10.98
C LEU A 180 -9.22 -14.92 10.29
N GLY A 181 -9.34 -16.03 9.56
CA GLY A 181 -8.22 -16.71 8.91
C GLY A 181 -7.15 -17.22 9.87
N LEU A 182 -7.51 -17.60 11.10
CA LEU A 182 -6.60 -18.16 12.09
C LEU A 182 -6.33 -19.65 11.85
N ILE A 183 -7.31 -20.33 11.25
CA ILE A 183 -7.22 -21.71 10.77
C ILE A 183 -7.60 -21.78 9.28
N ILE A 184 -7.20 -22.86 8.62
CA ILE A 184 -7.47 -23.14 7.20
C ILE A 184 -8.20 -24.48 7.12
N LYS A 185 -9.27 -24.53 6.32
CA LYS A 185 -9.97 -25.76 5.97
C LYS A 185 -9.23 -26.46 4.82
N THR A 186 -8.88 -27.72 5.00
CA THR A 186 -8.18 -28.55 4.02
C THR A 186 -9.16 -29.18 3.01
N LYS A 187 -8.63 -29.75 1.91
CA LYS A 187 -9.42 -30.49 0.92
C LYS A 187 -10.21 -31.66 1.53
N ASN A 188 -9.71 -32.25 2.62
CA ASN A 188 -10.33 -33.41 3.29
C ASN A 188 -11.36 -32.99 4.36
N ASN A 189 -11.89 -31.76 4.31
CA ASN A 189 -12.75 -31.13 5.31
C ASN A 189 -12.15 -30.99 6.74
N ASP A 190 -10.89 -31.34 6.94
CA ASP A 190 -10.17 -31.19 8.21
C ASP A 190 -9.62 -29.76 8.37
N PHE A 191 -9.28 -29.36 9.59
CA PHE A 191 -8.80 -28.01 9.93
C PHE A 191 -7.35 -28.02 10.43
N ILE A 192 -6.58 -27.02 9.99
CA ILE A 192 -5.19 -26.80 10.41
C ILE A 192 -4.94 -25.34 10.76
N ASP A 193 -3.99 -25.07 11.65
CA ASP A 193 -3.59 -23.71 12.04
C ASP A 193 -2.96 -22.97 10.86
N ARG A 194 -3.30 -21.69 10.63
CA ARG A 194 -2.67 -20.88 9.58
C ARG A 194 -1.18 -20.63 9.87
N PHE A 195 -0.89 -20.21 11.10
CA PHE A 195 0.46 -19.89 11.55
C PHE A 195 1.08 -21.12 12.21
N ARG A 196 2.28 -21.50 11.76
CA ARG A 196 3.08 -22.63 12.26
C ARG A 196 4.56 -22.26 12.15
N ASN A 197 5.40 -22.68 13.09
CA ASN A 197 6.83 -22.33 13.19
C ASN A 197 7.14 -20.82 13.12
N ARG A 198 6.30 -19.98 13.72
CA ARG A 198 6.35 -18.52 13.53
C ARG A 198 6.34 -17.74 14.85
N ILE A 199 7.20 -16.73 14.94
CA ILE A 199 7.00 -15.63 15.90
C ILE A 199 5.76 -14.85 15.45
N ILE A 200 4.84 -14.63 16.39
CA ILE A 200 3.57 -13.94 16.17
C ILE A 200 3.66 -12.51 16.68
N PHE A 201 3.23 -11.57 15.83
CA PHE A 201 3.16 -10.14 16.09
C PHE A 201 1.67 -9.76 16.09
N PRO A 202 1.04 -9.58 17.27
CA PRO A 202 -0.35 -9.13 17.33
C PRO A 202 -0.50 -7.73 16.74
N ILE A 203 -1.44 -7.54 15.83
CA ILE A 203 -1.72 -6.26 15.18
C ILE A 203 -2.90 -5.62 15.90
N PHE A 204 -2.70 -4.41 16.42
CA PHE A 204 -3.72 -3.63 17.12
C PHE A 204 -4.28 -2.52 16.21
N ASN A 205 -5.55 -2.17 16.38
CA ASN A 205 -6.14 -0.98 15.77
C ASN A 205 -5.99 0.26 16.67
N LYS A 206 -6.46 1.43 16.19
CA LYS A 206 -6.48 2.70 16.96
C LYS A 206 -7.23 2.62 18.31
N ASN A 207 -8.13 1.63 18.48
CA ASN A 207 -8.89 1.39 19.71
C ASN A 207 -8.25 0.30 20.59
N LYS A 208 -6.98 -0.06 20.34
CA LYS A 208 -6.21 -1.09 21.06
C LYS A 208 -6.86 -2.47 21.07
N LYS A 209 -7.70 -2.79 20.08
CA LYS A 209 -8.24 -4.14 19.87
C LYS A 209 -7.34 -4.90 18.90
N ILE A 210 -7.09 -6.18 19.18
CA ILE A 210 -6.29 -7.05 18.29
C ILE A 210 -7.16 -7.41 17.08
N ILE A 211 -6.70 -7.01 15.90
CA ILE A 211 -7.43 -7.17 14.64
C ILE A 211 -6.91 -8.35 13.81
N GLY A 212 -5.62 -8.66 13.89
CA GLY A 212 -5.01 -9.78 13.19
C GLY A 212 -3.58 -10.03 13.68
N PHE A 213 -2.84 -10.83 12.94
CA PHE A 213 -1.49 -11.26 13.31
C PHE A 213 -0.53 -11.20 12.12
N GLY A 214 0.68 -10.71 12.38
CA GLY A 214 1.88 -10.99 11.57
C GLY A 214 2.60 -12.23 12.10
N GLY A 215 3.30 -12.95 11.22
CA GLY A 215 3.95 -14.23 11.53
C GLY A 215 5.28 -14.40 10.80
N ARG A 216 6.41 -14.24 11.52
CA ARG A 216 7.77 -14.42 10.96
C ARG A 216 8.28 -15.84 11.20
N THR A 217 8.73 -16.52 10.17
CA THR A 217 9.28 -17.88 10.32
C THR A 217 10.59 -17.88 11.12
N ILE A 218 10.78 -18.90 11.96
CA ILE A 218 12.07 -19.21 12.59
C ILE A 218 12.82 -20.39 11.94
N VAL A 219 12.21 -20.99 10.91
CA VAL A 219 12.77 -22.09 10.09
C VAL A 219 12.80 -21.68 8.61
N ASN A 220 13.46 -22.48 7.77
CA ASN A 220 13.38 -22.29 6.32
C ASN A 220 11.96 -22.59 5.82
N ASP A 221 11.25 -21.55 5.41
CA ASP A 221 9.88 -21.58 4.87
C ASP A 221 9.83 -20.59 3.68
N LYS A 222 9.01 -20.89 2.66
CA LYS A 222 8.89 -20.10 1.43
C LYS A 222 8.49 -18.64 1.70
N ALA A 223 7.71 -18.39 2.75
CA ALA A 223 7.26 -17.06 3.13
C ALA A 223 7.93 -16.58 4.43
N LYS A 224 8.96 -15.71 4.34
CA LYS A 224 9.68 -15.13 5.50
C LYS A 224 8.72 -14.51 6.52
N TYR A 225 7.72 -13.78 6.03
CA TYR A 225 6.58 -13.24 6.80
C TYR A 225 5.25 -13.71 6.21
N LEU A 226 4.24 -13.85 7.07
CA LEU A 226 2.87 -14.17 6.73
C LEU A 226 1.95 -13.29 7.57
N ASN A 227 0.96 -12.64 6.96
CA ASN A 227 -0.06 -11.89 7.69
C ASN A 227 -1.40 -12.65 7.66
N SER A 228 -2.28 -12.33 8.62
CA SER A 228 -3.71 -12.65 8.53
C SER A 228 -4.28 -12.19 7.17
N PRO A 229 -5.25 -12.92 6.59
CA PRO A 229 -5.99 -12.43 5.43
C PRO A 229 -6.88 -11.25 5.84
N GLU A 230 -7.45 -10.54 4.86
CA GLU A 230 -8.51 -9.56 5.11
C GLU A 230 -9.69 -10.24 5.83
N SER A 231 -10.32 -9.53 6.77
CA SER A 231 -11.46 -10.04 7.56
C SER A 231 -12.42 -8.92 7.94
N VAL A 232 -13.52 -9.26 8.62
CA VAL A 232 -14.52 -8.30 9.11
C VAL A 232 -13.96 -7.26 10.09
N ILE A 233 -12.83 -7.55 10.75
CA ILE A 233 -12.15 -6.61 11.67
C ILE A 233 -10.72 -6.21 11.23
N PHE A 234 -10.17 -6.84 10.19
CA PHE A 234 -8.80 -6.57 9.73
C PHE A 234 -8.76 -6.22 8.25
N LYS A 235 -8.25 -5.03 7.96
CA LYS A 235 -7.91 -4.58 6.62
C LYS A 235 -6.48 -4.08 6.60
N LYS A 236 -5.59 -4.74 5.85
CA LYS A 236 -4.16 -4.38 5.82
C LYS A 236 -3.97 -2.94 5.34
N GLY A 237 -4.69 -2.58 4.29
CA GLY A 237 -4.63 -1.26 3.68
C GLY A 237 -5.20 -0.12 4.53
N ASP A 238 -5.86 -0.39 5.66
CA ASP A 238 -6.45 0.65 6.51
C ASP A 238 -5.75 0.77 7.87
N ASN A 239 -4.71 -0.04 8.13
CA ASN A 239 -4.05 -0.14 9.43
C ASN A 239 -2.51 -0.08 9.31
N LEU A 240 -1.87 0.31 10.40
CA LEU A 240 -0.43 0.38 10.58
C LEU A 240 -0.05 -0.42 11.83
N TYR A 241 1.08 -1.13 11.80
CA TYR A 241 1.58 -1.85 12.97
C TYR A 241 2.07 -0.88 14.05
N ALA A 242 1.89 -1.25 15.32
CA ALA A 242 2.24 -0.48 16.51
C ALA A 242 1.57 0.91 16.64
N ILE A 243 0.48 1.15 15.90
CA ILE A 243 -0.29 2.40 15.99
C ILE A 243 -0.85 2.65 17.41
N ASP A 244 -1.15 1.57 18.13
CA ASP A 244 -1.54 1.58 19.54
C ASP A 244 -0.42 2.10 20.46
N LYS A 245 0.85 1.82 20.13
CA LYS A 245 2.02 2.25 20.90
C LYS A 245 2.32 3.72 20.71
N VAL A 246 2.11 4.27 19.50
CA VAL A 246 2.21 5.73 19.27
C VAL A 246 1.11 6.47 20.05
N LEU A 247 -0.12 5.94 20.05
CA LEU A 247 -1.23 6.45 20.84
C LEU A 247 -0.96 6.37 22.36
N GLU A 248 -0.35 5.28 22.84
CA GLU A 248 0.00 5.10 24.27
C GLU A 248 1.03 6.10 24.78
N ASN A 249 1.95 6.54 23.92
CA ASN A 249 2.93 7.57 24.26
C ASN A 249 2.40 9.00 24.08
N ASN A 250 1.13 9.18 23.70
CA ASN A 250 0.52 10.49 23.38
C ASN A 250 1.30 11.34 22.37
N ILE A 251 2.02 10.71 21.44
CA ILE A 251 2.82 11.44 20.44
C ILE A 251 1.91 12.05 19.37
N ARG A 252 2.00 13.37 19.20
CA ARG A 252 1.17 14.18 18.28
C ARG A 252 1.98 15.24 17.50
N ASP A 253 3.30 15.22 17.62
CA ASP A 253 4.21 16.12 16.89
C ASP A 253 4.78 15.47 15.63
N LYS A 254 5.06 14.16 15.65
CA LYS A 254 5.69 13.40 14.55
C LYS A 254 5.32 11.91 14.50
N ILE A 255 5.58 11.29 13.34
CA ILE A 255 5.44 9.83 13.13
C ILE A 255 6.52 9.32 12.17
N LEU A 256 7.06 8.13 12.43
CA LEU A 256 8.09 7.47 11.62
C LEU A 256 7.54 6.18 11.02
N ILE A 257 7.71 5.99 9.72
CA ILE A 257 7.20 4.83 8.98
C ILE A 257 8.39 4.01 8.47
N VAL A 258 8.38 2.71 8.81
CA VAL A 258 9.40 1.71 8.41
C VAL A 258 8.74 0.51 7.73
N GLU A 259 9.53 -0.40 7.15
CA GLU A 259 8.98 -1.51 6.37
C GLU A 259 8.42 -2.67 7.21
N GLY A 260 9.08 -3.05 8.31
CA GLY A 260 8.81 -4.30 9.00
C GLY A 260 8.52 -4.23 10.51
N TYR A 261 7.98 -5.35 11.01
CA TYR A 261 7.68 -5.54 12.44
C TYR A 261 8.92 -5.47 13.34
N MET A 262 10.07 -5.97 12.85
CA MET A 262 11.32 -6.00 13.63
C MET A 262 11.90 -4.60 13.80
N ASP A 263 11.86 -3.80 12.73
CA ASP A 263 12.34 -2.42 12.70
C ASP A 263 11.60 -1.56 13.71
N VAL A 264 10.26 -1.66 13.72
CA VAL A 264 9.39 -1.03 14.72
C VAL A 264 9.81 -1.39 16.14
N ILE A 265 9.97 -2.68 16.45
CA ILE A 265 10.26 -3.12 17.83
C ILE A 265 11.69 -2.71 18.25
N SER A 266 12.65 -2.74 17.33
CA SER A 266 14.04 -2.37 17.60
C SER A 266 14.23 -0.87 17.75
N LEU A 267 13.59 -0.06 16.90
CA LEU A 267 13.56 1.39 17.05
C LEU A 267 12.83 1.80 18.34
N TYR A 268 11.68 1.18 18.63
CA TYR A 268 10.92 1.46 19.84
C TYR A 268 11.70 1.13 21.12
N GLN A 269 12.36 -0.03 21.20
CA GLN A 269 13.13 -0.39 22.41
C GLN A 269 14.34 0.53 22.64
N ASN A 270 14.85 1.16 21.57
CA ASN A 270 15.92 2.15 21.61
C ASN A 270 15.41 3.60 21.79
N GLY A 271 14.12 3.79 22.07
CA GLY A 271 13.53 5.10 22.43
C GLY A 271 12.81 5.85 21.31
N VAL A 272 12.74 5.29 20.09
CA VAL A 272 11.98 5.87 18.98
C VAL A 272 10.52 5.42 19.08
N ASN A 273 9.79 5.97 20.05
CA ASN A 273 8.45 5.52 20.45
C ASN A 273 7.28 5.95 19.53
N TYR A 274 7.59 6.58 18.40
CA TYR A 274 6.64 7.08 17.39
C TYR A 274 6.75 6.35 16.04
N VAL A 275 7.27 5.13 16.07
CA VAL A 275 7.51 4.29 14.89
C VAL A 275 6.35 3.33 14.61
N VAL A 276 5.99 3.21 13.33
CA VAL A 276 4.95 2.31 12.81
C VAL A 276 5.42 1.64 11.51
N ALA A 277 4.78 0.53 11.11
CA ALA A 277 5.08 -0.14 9.84
C ALA A 277 3.85 -0.45 9.00
N GLY A 278 4.07 -0.55 7.69
CA GLY A 278 3.10 -1.09 6.74
C GLY A 278 2.84 -2.59 6.97
N LEU A 279 1.69 -3.09 6.54
CA LEU A 279 1.25 -4.46 6.81
C LEU A 279 1.51 -5.44 5.65
N GLY A 280 2.72 -5.39 5.09
CA GLY A 280 3.23 -6.35 4.10
C GLY A 280 2.60 -6.26 2.70
N THR A 281 1.99 -5.13 2.37
CA THR A 281 1.48 -4.78 1.03
C THR A 281 2.11 -3.45 0.59
N ALA A 282 1.89 -3.02 -0.65
CA ALA A 282 2.18 -1.64 -1.04
C ALA A 282 1.47 -0.66 -0.08
N PHE A 283 2.18 0.39 0.34
CA PHE A 283 1.65 1.41 1.24
C PHE A 283 0.47 2.14 0.61
N THR A 284 -0.60 2.37 1.37
CA THR A 284 -1.88 2.85 0.84
C THR A 284 -2.19 4.30 1.22
N GLU A 285 -3.12 4.91 0.49
CA GLU A 285 -3.61 6.25 0.83
C GLU A 285 -4.34 6.28 2.18
N ASN A 286 -5.02 5.19 2.57
CA ASN A 286 -5.67 5.08 3.87
C ASN A 286 -4.66 4.99 5.01
N GLN A 287 -3.53 4.28 4.82
CA GLN A 287 -2.39 4.29 5.74
C GLN A 287 -1.75 5.68 5.84
N ALA A 288 -1.58 6.38 4.72
CA ALA A 288 -1.09 7.77 4.70
C ALA A 288 -2.03 8.72 5.46
N ARG A 289 -3.34 8.57 5.27
CA ARG A 289 -4.38 9.33 6.00
C ARG A 289 -4.40 8.99 7.49
N LEU A 290 -4.16 7.73 7.87
CA LEU A 290 -4.02 7.32 9.28
C LEU A 290 -2.77 7.93 9.92
N ALA A 291 -1.63 7.92 9.24
CA ALA A 291 -0.39 8.56 9.73
C ALA A 291 -0.56 10.09 9.89
N ARG A 292 -1.27 10.74 8.96
CA ARG A 292 -1.62 12.17 9.01
C ARG A 292 -2.38 12.58 10.29
N CYS A 293 -3.13 11.67 10.91
CA CYS A 293 -3.83 11.94 12.17
C CYS A 293 -2.88 12.11 13.38
N PHE A 294 -1.58 11.85 13.23
CA PHE A 294 -0.56 12.04 14.27
C PHE A 294 0.28 13.29 14.03
N SER A 295 0.63 13.58 12.78
CA SER A 295 1.29 14.82 12.39
C SER A 295 1.03 15.11 10.91
N LYS A 296 0.93 16.38 10.52
CA LYS A 296 0.90 16.79 9.11
C LYS A 296 2.29 17.10 8.57
N ASP A 297 3.13 17.70 9.41
CA ASP A 297 4.37 18.36 8.99
C ASP A 297 5.61 17.48 9.24
N ASN A 298 5.56 16.62 10.28
CA ASN A 298 6.69 15.77 10.68
C ASN A 298 6.37 14.28 10.47
N ILE A 299 6.02 13.92 9.24
CA ILE A 299 5.96 12.52 8.79
C ILE A 299 7.33 12.15 8.24
N TYR A 300 7.90 11.04 8.72
CA TYR A 300 9.22 10.54 8.34
C TYR A 300 9.12 9.14 7.72
N LEU A 301 9.90 8.88 6.66
CA LEU A 301 10.11 7.56 6.07
C LEU A 301 11.54 7.10 6.35
N CYS A 302 11.73 5.88 6.84
CA CYS A 302 13.03 5.26 7.03
C CYS A 302 12.96 3.79 6.61
N TYR A 303 13.27 3.54 5.34
CA TYR A 303 13.24 2.23 4.72
C TYR A 303 14.68 1.74 4.47
N ASP A 304 14.82 0.49 4.07
CA ASP A 304 16.12 -0.17 3.88
C ASP A 304 17.02 0.62 2.91
N GLY A 305 18.32 0.71 3.22
CA GLY A 305 19.29 1.46 2.42
C GLY A 305 19.63 0.84 1.05
N ASP A 306 18.90 -0.19 0.61
CA ASP A 306 19.12 -0.90 -0.64
C ASP A 306 18.22 -0.41 -1.79
N ASN A 307 18.36 -1.02 -2.98
CA ASN A 307 17.56 -0.65 -4.15
C ASN A 307 16.06 -0.95 -4.00
N ALA A 308 15.66 -1.92 -3.17
CA ALA A 308 14.26 -2.20 -2.90
C ALA A 308 13.66 -1.12 -1.99
N GLY A 309 14.33 -0.81 -0.87
CA GLY A 309 13.90 0.23 0.07
C GLY A 309 13.90 1.64 -0.52
N ILE A 310 14.86 1.99 -1.38
CA ILE A 310 14.83 3.24 -2.16
C ILE A 310 13.59 3.32 -3.06
N ASN A 311 13.23 2.23 -3.74
CA ASN A 311 12.04 2.19 -4.59
C ASN A 311 10.73 2.18 -3.78
N ALA A 312 10.70 1.51 -2.63
CA ALA A 312 9.58 1.51 -1.71
C ALA A 312 9.37 2.90 -1.06
N THR A 313 10.46 3.63 -0.77
CA THR A 313 10.44 5.03 -0.31
C THR A 313 9.77 5.92 -1.34
N LYS A 314 10.22 5.87 -2.61
CA LYS A 314 9.63 6.68 -3.71
C LYS A 314 8.15 6.38 -3.91
N LYS A 315 7.75 5.10 -3.88
CA LYS A 315 6.34 4.69 -3.96
C LYS A 315 5.54 5.25 -2.78
N THR A 316 6.05 5.14 -1.56
CA THR A 316 5.37 5.65 -0.35
C THR A 316 5.24 7.17 -0.37
N ALA A 317 6.29 7.91 -0.73
CA ALA A 317 6.24 9.36 -0.91
C ALA A 317 5.19 9.77 -1.96
N SER A 318 5.09 9.04 -3.08
CA SER A 318 4.06 9.31 -4.11
C SER A 318 2.62 9.13 -3.59
N VAL A 319 2.41 8.32 -2.55
CA VAL A 319 1.11 8.14 -1.90
C VAL A 319 0.80 9.31 -0.96
N PHE A 320 1.79 9.84 -0.24
CA PHE A 320 1.62 11.07 0.54
C PHE A 320 1.37 12.30 -0.34
N ASN A 321 2.03 12.40 -1.49
CA ASN A 321 1.81 13.49 -2.46
C ASN A 321 0.34 13.58 -2.92
N LYS A 322 -0.37 12.44 -3.07
CA LYS A 322 -1.81 12.39 -3.42
C LYS A 322 -2.72 13.02 -2.38
N ILE A 323 -2.27 13.11 -1.12
CA ILE A 323 -2.98 13.78 -0.03
C ILE A 323 -2.33 15.12 0.36
N SER A 324 -1.53 15.68 -0.54
CA SER A 324 -0.83 16.96 -0.41
C SER A 324 0.10 17.03 0.82
N ILE A 325 0.81 15.94 1.10
CA ILE A 325 1.85 15.86 2.13
C ILE A 325 3.17 15.50 1.46
N SER A 326 4.23 16.22 1.80
CA SER A 326 5.61 15.85 1.46
C SER A 326 6.26 15.24 2.71
N PRO A 327 6.49 13.92 2.77
CA PRO A 327 7.14 13.30 3.92
C PRO A 327 8.65 13.52 3.86
N ASN A 328 9.25 13.67 5.03
CA ASN A 328 10.70 13.72 5.22
C ASN A 328 11.28 12.30 5.10
N ILE A 329 12.52 12.18 4.63
CA ILE A 329 13.16 10.89 4.34
C ILE A 329 14.48 10.78 5.10
N LEU A 330 14.68 9.64 5.77
CA LEU A 330 15.91 9.29 6.46
C LEU A 330 16.71 8.32 5.57
N THR A 331 17.78 8.82 4.96
CA THR A 331 18.66 8.02 4.10
C THR A 331 19.61 7.16 4.94
N LEU A 332 19.42 5.84 4.92
CA LEU A 332 20.34 4.88 5.56
C LEU A 332 21.57 4.58 4.66
N PRO A 333 22.72 4.19 5.25
CA PRO A 333 23.83 3.62 4.51
C PRO A 333 23.42 2.34 3.76
N TYR A 334 24.06 2.07 2.61
CA TYR A 334 23.71 0.94 1.76
C TYR A 334 23.82 -0.40 2.49
N GLY A 335 22.78 -1.23 2.38
CA GLY A 335 22.73 -2.55 2.98
C GLY A 335 22.43 -2.59 4.48
N LEU A 336 22.05 -1.47 5.10
CA LEU A 336 21.49 -1.44 6.46
C LEU A 336 19.97 -1.22 6.41
N ASP A 337 19.24 -1.97 7.23
CA ASP A 337 17.85 -1.69 7.60
C ASP A 337 17.80 -0.81 8.87
N PRO A 338 16.62 -0.29 9.29
CA PRO A 338 16.53 0.56 10.47
C PRO A 338 16.87 -0.18 11.79
N ASP A 339 16.68 -1.50 11.84
CA ASP A 339 17.05 -2.36 12.97
C ASP A 339 18.58 -2.44 13.14
N ASP A 340 19.30 -2.75 12.06
CA ASP A 340 20.77 -2.82 12.04
C ASP A 340 21.40 -1.45 12.30
N TYR A 341 20.83 -0.37 11.76
CA TYR A 341 21.34 0.99 12.00
C TYR A 341 21.23 1.39 13.47
N ILE A 342 20.05 1.26 14.10
CA ILE A 342 19.85 1.72 15.48
C ILE A 342 20.68 0.91 16.48
N LYS A 343 20.90 -0.39 16.23
CA LYS A 343 21.80 -1.24 17.02
C LYS A 343 23.27 -0.85 16.88
N LYS A 344 23.71 -0.49 15.67
CA LYS A 344 25.11 -0.20 15.37
C LYS A 344 25.56 1.20 15.81
N PHE A 345 24.69 2.20 15.67
CA PHE A 345 25.04 3.61 15.88
C PHE A 345 24.28 4.27 17.05
N GLY A 346 23.22 3.64 17.55
CA GLY A 346 22.46 4.12 18.71
C GLY A 346 21.55 5.32 18.42
N LEU A 347 20.76 5.68 19.44
CA LEU A 347 19.74 6.73 19.36
C LEU A 347 20.30 8.13 19.03
N ILE A 348 21.55 8.43 19.42
CA ILE A 348 22.16 9.75 19.18
C ILE A 348 22.37 9.97 17.69
N GLU A 349 22.96 9.01 16.97
CA GLU A 349 23.16 9.12 15.52
C GLU A 349 21.84 9.02 14.75
N PHE A 350 20.89 8.17 15.20
CA PHE A 350 19.56 8.11 14.60
C PHE A 350 18.80 9.45 14.72
N ASN A 351 18.96 10.17 15.83
CA ASN A 351 18.44 11.53 16.00
C ASN A 351 19.14 12.57 15.11
N LYS A 352 20.37 12.32 14.62
CA LYS A 352 20.98 13.16 13.58
C LYS A 352 20.34 12.91 12.21
N LEU A 353 20.03 11.66 11.85
CA LEU A 353 19.27 11.36 10.63
C LEU A 353 17.91 12.06 10.61
N LEU A 354 17.21 12.09 11.75
CA LEU A 354 15.93 12.81 11.89
C LEU A 354 16.05 14.33 11.72
N LYS A 355 17.18 14.93 12.14
CA LYS A 355 17.44 16.37 11.97
C LYS A 355 17.90 16.73 10.56
N ASN A 356 18.65 15.83 9.94
CA ASN A 356 19.19 15.96 8.59
C ASN A 356 18.29 15.26 7.56
N SER A 357 17.00 15.08 7.85
CA SER A 357 16.08 14.39 6.96
C SER A 357 15.83 15.20 5.69
N GLU A 358 15.80 14.50 4.56
CA GLU A 358 15.72 15.09 3.22
C GLU A 358 14.27 15.14 2.73
N ASP A 359 13.94 16.08 1.84
CA ASP A 359 12.69 16.00 1.08
C ASP A 359 12.81 14.98 -0.07
N ILE A 360 11.69 14.67 -0.73
CA ILE A 360 11.67 13.70 -1.84
C ILE A 360 12.50 14.15 -3.05
N TYR A 361 12.73 15.44 -3.26
CA TYR A 361 13.56 15.95 -4.34
C TYR A 361 15.05 15.77 -4.03
N GLU A 362 15.47 16.09 -2.81
CA GLU A 362 16.87 15.96 -2.39
C GLU A 362 17.26 14.48 -2.28
N PHE A 363 16.37 13.64 -1.73
CA PHE A 363 16.53 12.18 -1.73
C PHE A 363 16.67 11.61 -3.16
N ASN A 364 15.87 12.10 -4.10
CA ASN A 364 15.99 11.70 -5.50
C ASN A 364 17.31 12.18 -6.12
N TYR A 365 17.71 13.43 -5.86
CA TYR A 365 18.95 14.03 -6.35
C TYR A 365 20.19 13.28 -5.85
N ILE A 366 20.28 13.01 -4.53
CA ILE A 366 21.39 12.27 -3.92
C ILE A 366 21.50 10.85 -4.47
N ASN A 367 20.36 10.16 -4.65
CA ASN A 367 20.38 8.81 -5.23
C ASN A 367 20.69 8.80 -6.74
N LEU A 368 20.35 9.87 -7.47
CA LEU A 368 20.79 10.05 -8.85
C LEU A 368 22.30 10.31 -8.93
N LYS A 369 22.84 11.21 -8.10
CA LYS A 369 24.27 11.51 -7.98
C LYS A 369 25.10 10.24 -7.78
N LYS A 370 24.67 9.33 -6.90
CA LYS A 370 25.31 8.01 -6.68
C LYS A 370 25.37 7.12 -7.94
N MET A 371 24.58 7.40 -8.99
CA MET A 371 24.64 6.68 -10.27
C MET A 371 25.68 7.25 -11.24
N LYS A 372 26.28 8.42 -10.97
CA LYS A 372 27.36 8.96 -11.80
C LYS A 372 28.57 8.03 -11.69
N LYS A 373 29.04 7.53 -12.82
CA LYS A 373 30.29 6.77 -12.91
C LYS A 373 31.45 7.74 -13.10
N ASP A 374 32.57 7.51 -12.43
CA ASP A 374 33.83 8.21 -12.69
C ASP A 374 34.50 7.65 -13.96
N THR A 375 33.85 7.89 -15.10
CA THR A 375 34.26 7.38 -16.42
C THR A 375 34.32 8.49 -17.46
N VAL A 376 35.35 8.47 -18.29
CA VAL A 376 35.52 9.36 -19.47
C VAL A 376 34.54 9.02 -20.61
N SER A 377 33.72 7.97 -20.43
CA SER A 377 32.69 7.52 -21.36
C SER A 377 31.63 8.59 -21.62
N VAL A 378 31.62 9.15 -22.83
CA VAL A 378 30.65 10.16 -23.28
C VAL A 378 29.22 9.62 -23.21
N THR A 379 29.02 8.34 -23.52
CA THR A 379 27.71 7.68 -23.51
C THR A 379 27.17 7.44 -22.10
N ASP A 380 28.02 7.04 -21.14
CA ASP A 380 27.60 6.93 -19.73
C ASP A 380 27.23 8.30 -19.14
N ASN A 381 27.99 9.35 -19.48
CA ASN A 381 27.67 10.72 -19.09
C ASN A 381 26.36 11.21 -19.72
N ALA A 382 26.10 10.93 -21.00
CA ALA A 382 24.83 11.25 -21.65
C ALA A 382 23.62 10.56 -20.98
N ILE A 383 23.74 9.26 -20.64
CA ILE A 383 22.70 8.52 -19.91
C ILE A 383 22.47 9.10 -18.50
N PHE A 384 23.52 9.59 -17.84
CA PHE A 384 23.41 10.29 -16.56
C PHE A 384 22.68 11.63 -16.71
N TYR A 385 23.05 12.44 -17.72
CA TYR A 385 22.38 13.71 -17.99
C TYR A 385 20.90 13.55 -18.36
N GLU A 386 20.53 12.54 -19.14
CA GLU A 386 19.12 12.24 -19.44
C GLU A 386 18.29 11.98 -18.16
N LYS A 387 18.88 11.31 -17.15
CA LYS A 387 18.23 11.09 -15.85
C LYS A 387 18.13 12.37 -15.03
N ILE A 388 19.13 13.25 -15.10
CA ILE A 388 19.09 14.58 -14.47
C ILE A 388 18.00 15.45 -15.10
N LEU A 389 17.88 15.47 -16.43
CA LEU A 389 16.80 16.19 -17.13
C LEU A 389 15.42 15.66 -16.72
N LYS A 390 15.23 14.34 -16.67
CA LYS A 390 13.99 13.71 -16.16
C LYS A 390 13.67 14.11 -14.72
N PHE A 391 14.67 14.20 -13.85
CA PHE A 391 14.50 14.66 -12.47
C PHE A 391 14.07 16.13 -12.41
N LEU A 392 14.81 17.03 -13.08
CA LEU A 392 14.52 18.46 -13.11
C LEU A 392 13.14 18.74 -13.74
N PHE A 393 12.74 17.96 -14.74
CA PHE A 393 11.40 18.01 -15.33
C PHE A 393 10.30 17.61 -14.33
N SER A 394 10.55 16.59 -13.50
CA SER A 394 9.59 16.13 -12.47
C SER A 394 9.33 17.14 -11.35
N ILE A 395 10.19 18.15 -11.19
CA ILE A 395 9.98 19.26 -10.26
C ILE A 395 8.97 20.22 -10.89
N THR A 396 7.75 20.29 -10.34
CA THR A 396 6.65 21.10 -10.88
C THR A 396 6.81 22.59 -10.60
N THR A 397 7.38 22.96 -9.45
CA THR A 397 7.61 24.36 -9.05
C THR A 397 8.82 24.95 -9.76
N SER A 398 8.64 26.03 -10.53
CA SER A 398 9.72 26.70 -11.28
C SER A 398 10.89 27.12 -10.39
N VAL A 399 10.61 27.80 -9.28
CA VAL A 399 11.64 28.26 -8.32
C VAL A 399 12.48 27.09 -7.80
N LEU A 400 11.83 25.97 -7.42
CA LEU A 400 12.55 24.79 -6.93
C LEU A 400 13.37 24.14 -8.05
N ARG A 401 12.83 24.10 -9.28
CA ARG A 401 13.54 23.61 -10.46
C ARG A 401 14.79 24.44 -10.74
N ASP A 402 14.70 25.76 -10.69
CA ASP A 402 15.84 26.67 -10.89
C ASP A 402 16.92 26.50 -9.82
N LEU A 403 16.54 26.30 -8.55
CA LEU A 403 17.48 25.96 -7.48
C LEU A 403 18.24 24.65 -7.77
N TYR A 404 17.53 23.60 -8.22
CA TYR A 404 18.19 22.35 -8.61
C TYR A 404 18.98 22.44 -9.93
N ILE A 405 18.59 23.28 -10.89
CA ILE A 405 19.40 23.56 -12.10
C ILE A 405 20.73 24.17 -11.68
N ASN A 406 20.73 25.19 -10.82
CA ASN A 406 21.94 25.82 -10.32
C ASN A 406 22.82 24.84 -9.52
N LYS A 407 22.20 23.97 -8.70
CA LYS A 407 22.90 22.91 -7.95
C LYS A 407 23.56 21.88 -8.89
N VAL A 408 22.84 21.41 -9.91
CA VAL A 408 23.33 20.51 -10.97
C VAL A 408 24.48 21.15 -11.75
N SER A 409 24.33 22.42 -12.15
CA SER A 409 25.33 23.18 -12.89
C SER A 409 26.65 23.29 -12.11
N ASN A 410 26.58 23.80 -10.87
CA ASN A 410 27.74 23.97 -10.00
C ASN A 410 28.45 22.65 -9.69
N GLU A 411 27.70 21.55 -9.49
CA GLU A 411 28.29 20.27 -9.08
C GLU A 411 28.88 19.46 -10.25
N PHE A 412 28.33 19.61 -11.46
CA PHE A 412 28.76 18.81 -12.63
C PHE A 412 29.46 19.61 -13.73
N GLY A 413 29.60 20.94 -13.58
CA GLY A 413 30.29 21.80 -14.54
C GLY A 413 29.53 21.99 -15.85
N ILE A 414 28.20 21.92 -15.81
CA ILE A 414 27.31 22.12 -16.97
C ILE A 414 26.81 23.56 -16.95
N GLU A 415 26.77 24.25 -18.08
CA GLU A 415 26.19 25.60 -18.13
C GLU A 415 24.68 25.57 -17.82
N VAL A 416 24.22 26.52 -17.00
CA VAL A 416 22.81 26.68 -16.61
C VAL A 416 21.93 26.85 -17.84
N GLU A 417 22.38 27.62 -18.82
CA GLU A 417 21.67 27.92 -20.06
C GLU A 417 21.52 26.67 -20.94
N SER A 418 22.55 25.82 -21.05
CA SER A 418 22.42 24.51 -21.72
C SER A 418 21.39 23.61 -21.03
N LEU A 419 21.40 23.55 -19.69
CA LEU A 419 20.40 22.78 -18.93
C LEU A 419 18.98 23.31 -19.14
N LYS A 420 18.78 24.64 -19.16
CA LYS A 420 17.48 25.27 -19.42
C LYS A 420 17.01 25.02 -20.85
N GLU A 421 17.91 25.15 -21.82
CA GLU A 421 17.63 24.84 -23.22
C GLU A 421 17.18 23.39 -23.38
N ASP A 422 17.96 22.43 -22.85
CA ASP A 422 17.66 21.01 -22.98
C ASP A 422 16.42 20.63 -22.17
N LEU A 423 16.15 21.25 -21.02
CA LEU A 423 14.85 21.14 -20.36
C LEU A 423 13.70 21.70 -21.19
N SER A 424 13.90 22.79 -21.94
CA SER A 424 12.87 23.35 -22.82
C SER A 424 12.63 22.46 -24.04
N LYS A 425 13.67 21.84 -24.60
CA LYS A 425 13.61 20.85 -25.67
C LYS A 425 12.98 19.55 -25.17
N PHE A 426 13.31 19.12 -23.96
CA PHE A 426 12.74 17.95 -23.27
C PHE A 426 11.26 18.17 -22.90
N ASN A 427 10.88 19.38 -22.52
CA ASN A 427 9.48 19.76 -22.30
C ASN A 427 8.73 19.84 -23.64
N LYS A 428 9.33 20.41 -24.70
CA LYS A 428 8.74 20.39 -26.04
C LYS A 428 8.64 18.99 -26.63
N SER A 429 9.58 18.08 -26.36
CA SER A 429 9.46 16.68 -26.78
C SER A 429 8.47 15.90 -25.89
N GLN A 430 8.40 16.15 -24.58
CA GLN A 430 7.36 15.59 -23.70
C GLN A 430 5.95 16.13 -24.02
N ILE A 431 5.80 17.40 -24.43
CA ILE A 431 4.50 18.00 -24.82
C ILE A 431 4.15 17.62 -26.26
N ASN A 432 5.11 17.63 -27.19
CA ASN A 432 4.90 17.02 -28.49
C ASN A 432 4.66 15.51 -28.36
N ASN A 433 4.99 14.87 -27.23
CA ASN A 433 4.44 13.58 -26.84
C ASN A 433 3.03 13.72 -26.23
N GLU A 434 2.73 14.57 -25.25
CA GLU A 434 1.34 14.76 -24.76
C GLU A 434 0.32 15.25 -25.84
N THR A 435 0.79 15.58 -27.05
CA THR A 435 -0.01 15.81 -28.27
C THR A 435 0.21 14.78 -29.39
N ASN A 436 1.44 14.45 -29.81
CA ASN A 436 1.67 13.39 -30.79
C ASN A 436 1.43 12.01 -30.20
N ASP A 437 1.66 11.72 -28.92
CA ASP A 437 1.15 10.47 -28.30
C ASP A 437 -0.38 10.44 -28.37
N LYS A 438 -1.12 11.57 -28.35
CA LYS A 438 -2.59 11.52 -28.52
C LYS A 438 -3.06 11.27 -29.97
N GLU A 439 -2.19 11.40 -30.97
CA GLU A 439 -2.51 11.19 -32.39
C GLU A 439 -1.74 10.02 -33.04
N ASP A 440 -0.48 9.85 -32.66
CA ASP A 440 0.42 8.75 -32.98
C ASP A 440 0.38 7.59 -31.97
N LEU A 441 -0.02 7.70 -30.67
CA LEU A 441 -0.52 6.46 -30.01
C LEU A 441 -1.80 6.02 -30.73
N LYS A 442 -2.66 6.93 -31.20
CA LYS A 442 -3.82 6.53 -32.03
C LYS A 442 -3.44 5.91 -33.39
N LYS A 443 -2.18 5.95 -33.82
CA LYS A 443 -1.66 5.23 -35.01
C LYS A 443 -0.78 4.03 -34.63
N GLU A 444 0.21 4.17 -33.76
CA GLU A 444 1.09 3.09 -33.30
C GLU A 444 0.39 2.10 -32.37
N VAL A 445 -0.48 2.52 -31.43
CA VAL A 445 -1.37 1.57 -30.71
C VAL A 445 -2.36 0.93 -31.69
N LYS A 446 -2.63 1.54 -32.85
CA LYS A 446 -3.40 0.90 -33.94
C LYS A 446 -2.59 -0.11 -34.76
N ILE A 447 -1.25 -0.04 -34.73
CA ILE A 447 -0.33 -0.93 -35.45
C ILE A 447 0.11 -2.08 -34.51
N GLU A 448 0.49 -1.79 -33.27
CA GLU A 448 0.90 -2.81 -32.29
C GLU A 448 -0.29 -3.60 -31.70
N ASN A 449 -1.48 -3.00 -31.48
CA ASN A 449 -2.68 -3.80 -31.14
C ASN A 449 -3.13 -4.74 -32.27
N ASN A 450 -2.57 -4.58 -33.48
CA ASN A 450 -2.86 -5.42 -34.64
C ASN A 450 -1.87 -6.59 -34.80
N LEU A 451 -0.79 -6.65 -34.00
CA LEU A 451 0.15 -7.78 -34.03
C LEU A 451 -0.46 -9.05 -33.44
N LEU A 452 -1.37 -8.96 -32.46
CA LEU A 452 -2.18 -10.09 -32.00
C LEU A 452 -3.38 -10.30 -32.94
N THR A 453 -3.43 -11.46 -33.60
CA THR A 453 -4.59 -11.86 -34.40
C THR A 453 -5.78 -12.20 -33.48
N ASN A 454 -6.97 -12.26 -34.09
CA ASN A 454 -8.16 -12.78 -33.42
C ASN A 454 -7.98 -14.22 -32.90
N ASN A 455 -7.06 -15.02 -33.45
CA ASN A 455 -6.78 -16.36 -32.94
C ASN A 455 -5.88 -16.33 -31.69
N ASP A 456 -4.86 -15.47 -31.66
CA ASP A 456 -4.06 -15.25 -30.44
C ASP A 456 -4.96 -14.72 -29.30
N LYS A 457 -5.81 -13.73 -29.58
CA LYS A 457 -6.75 -13.18 -28.59
C LYS A 457 -7.73 -14.25 -28.05
N LYS A 458 -8.24 -15.14 -28.91
CA LYS A 458 -9.05 -16.30 -28.48
C LYS A 458 -8.27 -17.27 -27.59
N LEU A 459 -7.00 -17.54 -27.92
CA LEU A 459 -6.14 -18.43 -27.14
C LEU A 459 -5.77 -17.82 -25.77
N LEU A 460 -5.60 -16.49 -25.71
CA LEU A 460 -5.40 -15.76 -24.46
C LEU A 460 -6.66 -15.77 -23.59
N VAL A 461 -7.85 -15.58 -24.18
CA VAL A 461 -9.15 -15.76 -23.48
C VAL A 461 -9.34 -17.20 -23.00
N LEU A 462 -8.93 -18.19 -23.80
CA LEU A 462 -8.94 -19.60 -23.39
C LEU A 462 -8.07 -19.81 -22.15
N GLY A 463 -6.82 -19.32 -22.13
CA GLY A 463 -5.95 -19.42 -20.95
C GLY A 463 -6.54 -18.77 -19.69
N ILE A 464 -7.20 -17.62 -19.83
CA ILE A 464 -7.95 -16.99 -18.73
C ILE A 464 -9.05 -17.94 -18.23
N ILE A 465 -9.83 -18.56 -19.11
CA ILE A 465 -10.90 -19.51 -18.75
C ILE A 465 -10.34 -20.77 -18.08
N LEU A 466 -9.24 -21.34 -18.58
CA LEU A 466 -8.58 -22.51 -17.97
C LEU A 466 -8.07 -22.18 -16.56
N THR A 467 -7.56 -20.95 -16.37
CA THR A 467 -7.13 -20.43 -15.06
C THR A 467 -8.34 -20.21 -14.11
N MET A 468 -9.44 -19.63 -14.59
CA MET A 468 -10.69 -19.49 -13.81
C MET A 468 -11.25 -20.86 -13.39
N ARG A 469 -11.13 -21.88 -14.24
CA ARG A 469 -11.52 -23.27 -13.96
C ARG A 469 -10.52 -24.03 -13.07
N CYS A 470 -9.42 -23.41 -12.69
CA CYS A 470 -8.36 -23.99 -11.86
C CYS A 470 -7.79 -25.30 -12.43
N ILE A 471 -7.56 -25.35 -13.74
CA ILE A 471 -6.93 -26.51 -14.39
C ILE A 471 -5.45 -26.59 -13.97
N ASP A 472 -5.02 -27.78 -13.56
CA ASP A 472 -3.67 -28.02 -13.06
C ASP A 472 -2.59 -27.71 -14.12
N GLY A 473 -1.47 -27.15 -13.66
CA GLY A 473 -0.33 -26.75 -14.49
C GLY A 473 -0.40 -25.32 -15.06
N MET A 474 -1.56 -24.65 -15.07
CA MET A 474 -1.71 -23.31 -15.69
C MET A 474 -0.75 -22.24 -15.14
N VAL A 475 -0.27 -22.36 -13.89
CA VAL A 475 0.76 -21.47 -13.31
C VAL A 475 2.01 -21.39 -14.19
N MET A 476 2.42 -22.51 -14.79
CA MET A 476 3.66 -22.60 -15.59
C MET A 476 3.61 -21.81 -16.90
N TYR A 477 2.42 -21.37 -17.31
CA TYR A 477 2.19 -20.63 -18.55
C TYR A 477 1.92 -19.13 -18.31
N PHE A 478 1.92 -18.68 -17.05
CA PHE A 478 1.66 -17.27 -16.73
C PHE A 478 2.63 -16.32 -17.42
N ASP A 479 3.95 -16.54 -17.30
CA ASP A 479 4.96 -15.65 -17.89
C ASP A 479 4.84 -15.62 -19.43
N LYS A 480 4.57 -16.77 -20.04
CA LYS A 480 4.30 -16.93 -21.48
C LYS A 480 3.08 -16.13 -21.93
N MET A 481 1.96 -16.21 -21.20
CA MET A 481 0.76 -15.42 -21.47
C MET A 481 0.99 -13.92 -21.25
N ASN A 482 1.72 -13.54 -20.19
CA ASN A 482 2.02 -12.16 -19.85
C ASN A 482 2.88 -11.46 -20.92
N ILE A 483 3.81 -12.18 -21.55
CA ILE A 483 4.59 -11.68 -22.71
C ILE A 483 3.68 -11.25 -23.86
N LEU A 484 2.65 -12.04 -24.18
CA LEU A 484 1.66 -11.71 -25.22
C LEU A 484 0.66 -10.64 -24.77
N MET A 485 0.32 -10.59 -23.48
CA MET A 485 -0.70 -9.70 -22.94
C MET A 485 -0.20 -8.32 -22.53
N LYS A 486 1.11 -8.08 -22.46
CA LYS A 486 1.72 -6.85 -21.91
C LYS A 486 1.08 -5.54 -22.40
N ASP A 487 0.70 -5.50 -23.67
CA ASP A 487 0.11 -4.34 -24.33
C ASP A 487 -1.31 -4.66 -24.88
N CYS A 488 -1.99 -5.65 -24.26
CA CYS A 488 -3.30 -6.17 -24.67
C CYS A 488 -4.42 -5.74 -23.72
N GLU A 489 -5.61 -5.46 -24.25
CA GLU A 489 -6.85 -5.18 -23.50
C GLU A 489 -7.22 -6.26 -22.46
N LEU A 490 -6.76 -7.50 -22.66
CA LEU A 490 -6.98 -8.64 -21.75
C LEU A 490 -6.14 -8.58 -20.45
N LEU A 491 -5.10 -7.74 -20.38
CA LEU A 491 -4.13 -7.74 -19.29
C LEU A 491 -4.75 -7.52 -17.91
N ASP A 492 -5.66 -6.56 -17.78
CA ASP A 492 -6.37 -6.27 -16.52
C ASP A 492 -7.17 -7.48 -16.03
N VAL A 493 -7.90 -8.13 -16.94
CA VAL A 493 -8.73 -9.30 -16.65
C VAL A 493 -7.87 -10.50 -16.27
N PHE A 494 -6.78 -10.72 -17.01
CA PHE A 494 -5.80 -11.76 -16.73
C PHE A 494 -5.11 -11.57 -15.39
N ASN A 495 -4.59 -10.38 -15.10
CA ASN A 495 -3.92 -10.08 -13.83
C ASN A 495 -4.86 -10.26 -12.63
N TYR A 496 -6.14 -9.89 -12.77
CA TYR A 496 -7.14 -10.13 -11.72
C TYR A 496 -7.44 -11.62 -11.52
N VAL A 497 -7.66 -12.38 -12.60
CA VAL A 497 -7.88 -13.83 -12.55
C VAL A 497 -6.67 -14.56 -11.97
N TYR A 498 -5.46 -14.15 -12.36
CA TYR A 498 -4.21 -14.73 -11.90
C TYR A 498 -3.90 -14.40 -10.45
N SER A 499 -4.10 -13.15 -9.99
CA SER A 499 -3.94 -12.78 -8.58
C SER A 499 -4.84 -13.65 -7.70
N ASN A 500 -6.12 -13.79 -8.06
CA ASN A 500 -7.04 -14.66 -7.35
C ASN A 500 -6.56 -16.12 -7.37
N PHE A 501 -6.07 -16.63 -8.52
CA PHE A 501 -5.55 -18.00 -8.64
C PHE A 501 -4.30 -18.24 -7.77
N GLN A 502 -3.35 -17.29 -7.71
CA GLN A 502 -2.22 -17.33 -6.77
C GLN A 502 -2.69 -17.34 -5.31
N ASP A 503 -3.73 -16.58 -4.99
CA ASP A 503 -4.39 -16.54 -3.68
C ASP A 503 -5.31 -17.76 -3.43
N ASN A 504 -5.23 -18.82 -4.26
CA ASN A 504 -6.08 -20.02 -4.22
C ASN A 504 -7.60 -19.73 -4.23
N THR A 505 -7.99 -18.61 -4.83
CA THR A 505 -9.36 -18.11 -4.94
C THR A 505 -9.89 -18.33 -6.35
N ILE A 506 -10.99 -19.10 -6.46
CA ILE A 506 -11.64 -19.36 -7.75
C ILE A 506 -12.28 -18.05 -8.26
N THR A 507 -11.84 -17.55 -9.41
CA THR A 507 -12.46 -16.38 -10.02
C THR A 507 -13.76 -16.76 -10.72
N THR A 508 -14.89 -16.41 -10.12
CA THR A 508 -16.22 -16.65 -10.72
C THR A 508 -16.59 -15.55 -11.73
N PRO A 509 -17.48 -15.83 -12.70
CA PRO A 509 -18.07 -14.81 -13.58
C PRO A 509 -18.66 -13.60 -12.83
N ALA A 510 -19.30 -13.82 -11.68
CA ALA A 510 -19.88 -12.75 -10.86
C ALA A 510 -18.80 -11.82 -10.27
N MET A 511 -17.64 -12.37 -9.87
CA MET A 511 -16.51 -11.58 -9.38
C MET A 511 -15.91 -10.70 -10.47
N LEU A 512 -15.78 -11.21 -11.71
CA LEU A 512 -15.33 -10.41 -12.84
C LEU A 512 -16.27 -9.24 -13.15
N ILE A 513 -17.58 -9.48 -13.22
CA ILE A 513 -18.57 -8.42 -13.42
C ILE A 513 -18.46 -7.39 -12.29
N SER A 514 -18.45 -7.82 -11.03
CA SER A 514 -18.37 -6.92 -9.87
C SER A 514 -17.09 -6.06 -9.86
N LYS A 515 -15.95 -6.64 -10.27
CA LYS A 515 -14.65 -5.96 -10.35
C LYS A 515 -14.60 -4.90 -11.45
N PHE A 516 -15.16 -5.19 -12.63
CA PHE A 516 -14.99 -4.36 -13.83
C PHE A 516 -16.23 -3.54 -14.22
N LYS A 517 -17.36 -3.64 -13.51
CA LYS A 517 -18.61 -2.91 -13.78
C LYS A 517 -18.49 -1.38 -13.97
N ASN A 518 -17.49 -0.76 -13.37
CA ASN A 518 -17.26 0.70 -13.44
C ASN A 518 -16.32 1.11 -14.59
N ASN A 519 -15.79 0.17 -15.38
CA ASN A 519 -14.93 0.44 -16.53
C ASN A 519 -15.62 -0.04 -17.83
N ILE A 520 -16.10 0.92 -18.62
CA ILE A 520 -16.91 0.69 -19.84
C ILE A 520 -16.13 -0.08 -20.93
N ASN A 521 -14.80 0.01 -20.97
CA ASN A 521 -14.00 -0.73 -21.92
C ASN A 521 -13.83 -2.19 -21.47
N ASN A 522 -13.50 -2.39 -20.18
CA ASN A 522 -13.27 -3.74 -19.64
C ASN A 522 -14.58 -4.55 -19.50
N ILE A 523 -15.75 -3.92 -19.36
CA ILE A 523 -17.02 -4.64 -19.15
C ILE A 523 -17.41 -5.50 -20.37
N LYS A 524 -17.27 -4.98 -21.61
CA LYS A 524 -17.57 -5.73 -22.84
C LYS A 524 -16.64 -6.94 -23.02
N LEU A 525 -15.38 -6.77 -22.64
CA LEU A 525 -14.38 -7.82 -22.67
C LEU A 525 -14.68 -8.91 -21.63
N VAL A 526 -15.08 -8.50 -20.43
CA VAL A 526 -15.54 -9.41 -19.36
C VAL A 526 -16.80 -10.16 -19.77
N GLU A 527 -17.77 -9.52 -20.43
CA GLU A 527 -18.95 -10.18 -20.99
C GLU A 527 -18.56 -11.24 -22.03
N TYR A 528 -17.59 -10.96 -22.91
CA TYR A 528 -17.07 -11.92 -23.87
C TYR A 528 -16.37 -13.11 -23.18
N VAL A 529 -15.47 -12.86 -22.22
CA VAL A 529 -14.80 -13.91 -21.43
C VAL A 529 -15.82 -14.78 -20.71
N ILE A 530 -16.88 -14.19 -20.13
CA ILE A 530 -17.95 -14.93 -19.45
C ILE A 530 -18.82 -15.73 -20.42
N LYS A 531 -19.09 -15.20 -21.62
CA LYS A 531 -19.79 -15.93 -22.69
C LYS A 531 -19.00 -17.17 -23.11
N CYS A 532 -17.68 -17.04 -23.27
CA CYS A 532 -16.79 -18.17 -23.58
C CYS A 532 -16.60 -19.13 -22.39
N TYR A 533 -16.56 -18.62 -21.14
CA TYR A 533 -16.48 -19.45 -19.93
C TYR A 533 -17.66 -20.43 -19.81
N LYS A 534 -18.85 -20.04 -20.28
CA LYS A 534 -20.06 -20.89 -20.32
C LYS A 534 -20.04 -21.96 -21.42
N GLN A 535 -19.08 -21.96 -22.34
CA GLN A 535 -18.98 -22.98 -23.39
C GLN A 535 -18.24 -24.22 -22.87
N ASN A 536 -18.67 -25.41 -23.28
CA ASN A 536 -17.99 -26.68 -22.96
C ASN A 536 -16.69 -26.84 -23.77
N ILE A 537 -15.68 -26.04 -23.43
CA ILE A 537 -14.34 -26.17 -23.96
C ILE A 537 -13.60 -27.24 -23.16
N ASN A 538 -13.14 -28.29 -23.84
CA ASN A 538 -12.31 -29.36 -23.30
C ASN A 538 -10.97 -29.38 -24.05
N ILE A 539 -9.88 -29.07 -23.36
CA ILE A 539 -8.51 -29.01 -23.89
C ILE A 539 -7.55 -29.37 -22.76
N SER A 540 -6.49 -30.12 -23.03
CA SER A 540 -5.48 -30.41 -22.01
C SER A 540 -4.56 -29.20 -21.79
N SER A 541 -3.91 -29.13 -20.62
CA SER A 541 -2.89 -28.11 -20.35
C SER A 541 -1.66 -28.26 -21.27
N THR A 542 -1.37 -29.48 -21.73
CA THR A 542 -0.32 -29.76 -22.73
C THR A 542 -0.66 -29.22 -24.11
N ASP A 543 -1.89 -29.45 -24.62
CA ASP A 543 -2.32 -28.91 -25.92
C ASP A 543 -2.36 -27.38 -25.86
N TYR A 544 -2.82 -26.81 -24.74
CA TYR A 544 -2.80 -25.38 -24.51
C TYR A 544 -1.38 -24.80 -24.57
N SER A 545 -0.39 -25.48 -23.97
CA SER A 545 1.01 -25.05 -24.04
C SER A 545 1.54 -25.04 -25.47
N MET A 546 1.27 -26.09 -26.26
CA MET A 546 1.74 -26.16 -27.65
C MET A 546 1.15 -25.02 -28.49
N LEU A 547 -0.15 -24.74 -28.34
CA LEU A 547 -0.79 -23.61 -28.99
C LEU A 547 -0.21 -22.27 -28.54
N LEU A 548 0.08 -22.10 -27.24
CA LEU A 548 0.63 -20.86 -26.68
C LEU A 548 2.06 -20.60 -27.17
N ASP A 549 2.91 -21.63 -27.22
CA ASP A 549 4.28 -21.50 -27.72
C ASP A 549 4.29 -21.17 -29.23
N ASN A 550 3.41 -21.80 -30.01
CA ASN A 550 3.21 -21.45 -31.42
C ASN A 550 2.69 -20.01 -31.59
N ALA A 551 1.79 -19.53 -30.72
CA ALA A 551 1.33 -18.13 -30.75
C ALA A 551 2.45 -17.14 -30.44
N ILE A 552 3.32 -17.45 -29.46
CA ILE A 552 4.49 -16.64 -29.10
C ILE A 552 5.48 -16.53 -30.25
N ILE A 553 5.86 -17.64 -30.88
CA ILE A 553 6.78 -17.62 -32.02
C ILE A 553 6.18 -16.84 -33.19
N ASN A 554 4.89 -17.04 -33.49
CA ASN A 554 4.21 -16.27 -34.54
C ASN A 554 4.11 -14.77 -34.20
N PHE A 555 3.90 -14.39 -32.95
CA PHE A 555 3.89 -12.99 -32.50
C PHE A 555 5.27 -12.35 -32.68
N GLU A 556 6.33 -13.03 -32.26
CA GLU A 556 7.72 -12.60 -32.46
C GLU A 556 8.09 -12.51 -33.94
N ILE A 557 7.62 -13.44 -34.79
CA ILE A 557 7.78 -13.35 -36.26
C ILE A 557 7.15 -12.06 -36.78
N ARG A 558 5.88 -11.78 -36.45
CA ARG A 558 5.17 -10.57 -36.90
C ARG A 558 5.88 -9.30 -36.44
N LYS A 559 6.34 -9.27 -35.19
CA LYS A 559 7.09 -8.14 -34.61
C LYS A 559 8.43 -7.90 -35.32
N VAL A 560 9.19 -8.96 -35.60
CA VAL A 560 10.47 -8.86 -36.33
C VAL A 560 10.25 -8.47 -37.80
N THR A 561 9.21 -9.00 -38.45
CA THR A 561 8.83 -8.59 -39.82
C THR A 561 8.48 -7.10 -39.88
N LEU A 562 7.65 -6.60 -38.96
CA LEU A 562 7.30 -5.17 -38.90
C LEU A 562 8.54 -4.29 -38.67
N ASN A 563 9.48 -4.73 -37.82
CA ASN A 563 10.75 -4.02 -37.62
C ASN A 563 11.63 -4.02 -38.88
N ILE A 564 11.65 -5.11 -39.66
CA ILE A 564 12.35 -5.17 -40.95
C ILE A 564 11.71 -4.21 -41.96
N GLU A 565 10.39 -4.12 -42.00
CA GLU A 565 9.68 -3.17 -42.86
C GLU A 565 9.98 -1.71 -42.47
N LYS A 566 9.92 -1.37 -41.17
CA LYS A 566 10.32 -0.05 -40.65
C LYS A 566 11.79 0.29 -41.00
N LEU A 567 12.72 -0.66 -40.84
CA LEU A 567 14.15 -0.45 -41.16
C LEU A 567 14.42 -0.30 -42.67
N LYS A 568 13.62 -0.93 -43.55
CA LYS A 568 13.72 -0.77 -45.00
C LYS A 568 13.30 0.61 -45.50
N THR A 569 12.52 1.36 -44.72
CA THR A 569 12.11 2.74 -45.05
C THR A 569 13.07 3.81 -44.52
N MET A 570 14.13 3.41 -43.83
CA MET A 570 15.19 4.30 -43.33
C MET A 570 16.35 4.42 -44.33
N ASP A 571 17.25 5.36 -44.09
CA ASP A 571 18.45 5.55 -44.92
C ASP A 571 19.37 4.32 -44.81
N LEU A 572 19.52 3.60 -45.93
CA LEU A 572 20.36 2.41 -46.03
C LEU A 572 21.84 2.72 -46.24
N SER A 573 22.23 4.00 -46.30
CA SER A 573 23.64 4.42 -46.23
C SER A 573 24.18 4.50 -44.79
N ASP A 574 23.31 4.52 -43.78
CA ASP A 574 23.72 4.39 -42.37
C ASP A 574 24.06 2.93 -42.03
N GLU A 575 25.34 2.68 -41.72
CA GLU A 575 25.85 1.36 -41.32
C GLU A 575 25.07 0.76 -40.12
N ASN A 576 24.53 1.58 -39.22
CA ASN A 576 23.74 1.11 -38.08
C ASN A 576 22.37 0.59 -38.52
N VAL A 577 21.71 1.25 -39.48
CA VAL A 577 20.45 0.78 -40.07
C VAL A 577 20.69 -0.56 -40.77
N VAL A 578 21.73 -0.66 -41.60
CA VAL A 578 22.10 -1.90 -42.30
C VAL A 578 22.46 -3.04 -41.33
N LYS A 579 23.19 -2.75 -40.26
CA LYS A 579 23.55 -3.70 -39.21
C LYS A 579 22.31 -4.22 -38.46
N ASN A 580 21.39 -3.32 -38.10
CA ASN A 580 20.13 -3.69 -37.42
C ASN A 580 19.19 -4.48 -38.35
N LEU A 581 19.12 -4.12 -39.64
CA LEU A 581 18.34 -4.86 -40.64
C LEU A 581 18.84 -6.31 -40.77
N ASN A 582 20.15 -6.50 -40.91
CA ASN A 582 20.78 -7.81 -40.98
C ASN A 582 20.58 -8.65 -39.71
N LEU A 583 20.61 -8.02 -38.53
CA LEU A 583 20.33 -8.70 -37.25
C LEU A 583 18.88 -9.20 -37.18
N ASN A 584 17.91 -8.38 -37.60
CA ASN A 584 16.50 -8.76 -37.61
C ASN A 584 16.21 -9.85 -38.66
N ILE A 585 16.83 -9.81 -39.84
CA ILE A 585 16.71 -10.88 -40.86
C ILE A 585 17.22 -12.23 -40.30
N LYS A 586 18.38 -12.25 -39.65
CA LYS A 586 18.91 -13.46 -38.98
C LYS A 586 17.95 -13.98 -37.90
N ARG A 587 17.39 -13.09 -37.08
CA ARG A 587 16.37 -13.45 -36.07
C ARG A 587 15.11 -14.03 -36.70
N LEU A 588 14.61 -13.44 -37.79
CA LEU A 588 13.41 -13.90 -38.50
C LEU A 588 13.60 -15.33 -39.06
N MET A 589 14.76 -15.61 -39.66
CA MET A 589 15.12 -16.95 -40.15
C MET A 589 15.17 -17.97 -39.00
N SER A 590 15.76 -17.60 -37.86
CA SER A 590 15.79 -18.47 -36.67
C SER A 590 14.40 -18.77 -36.13
N LEU A 591 13.51 -17.77 -36.07
CA LEU A 591 12.13 -17.96 -35.60
C LEU A 591 11.32 -18.86 -36.53
N HIS A 592 11.46 -18.71 -37.86
CA HIS A 592 10.83 -19.60 -38.84
C HIS A 592 11.36 -21.04 -38.76
N LYS A 593 12.66 -21.22 -38.47
CA LYS A 593 13.23 -22.55 -38.22
C LYS A 593 12.64 -23.19 -36.95
N ASN A 594 12.50 -22.41 -35.87
CA ASN A 594 11.89 -22.90 -34.64
C ASN A 594 10.42 -23.29 -34.85
N LEU A 595 9.63 -22.47 -35.57
CA LEU A 595 8.23 -22.76 -35.89
C LEU A 595 8.05 -24.03 -36.74
N LYS A 596 9.03 -24.37 -37.60
CA LYS A 596 9.02 -25.63 -38.39
C LYS A 596 9.39 -26.88 -37.60
N ASN A 597 9.94 -26.71 -36.39
CA ASN A 597 10.37 -27.80 -35.52
C ASN A 597 9.36 -28.08 -34.39
N MET A 598 8.20 -27.42 -34.40
CA MET A 598 7.08 -27.55 -33.45
C MET A 598 5.82 -28.05 -34.15
#